data_AF-A0A934KMX0-F1
#
_entry.id   AF-A0A934KMX0-F1
#
_cell.length_a   1.000
_cell.length_b   1.000
_cell.length_c   1.000
_cell.angle_alpha   90.00
_cell.angle_beta   90.00
_cell.angle_gamma   90.00
#
_symmetry.space_group_name_H-M   'P 1'
#
loop_
_entity.id
_entity.type
_entity.pdbx_description
1 polymer ?
#
loop_
_entity_poly.entity_id
_entity_poly.type
_entity_poly.pdbx_seq_one_letter_code
_entity_poly.pdbx_strand_id
1 'polypeptide(L)'
;MHPVGPALGGTGQYGYKDDYIPHHEPFNYYASTANPHHLTLPTDGSGNDTMAGLQQIGTDTQSYVSGSPQWNTPNHQYDMSDFDQLVAAIAHGSLPASALPAVSFLKAPGIRDGHAAYSNPIDEQQFIAREINALEQTPAWSSTAVVIGYDDSDGWYDHAYSGIHNTSNTSGVANPPGPQDFLTGTGLCGDTTAKPPLAVENGRCGYGPRQPLLVISPYAKANYVDHTLTDQSSILKFVEDNWTLGRIAGSFDAIAGPINSMFDFTNGGSNPVTFIDPATGEVTTTPTPVLPEAPWTALLPLSAAALGGALVVGRRRRRALISAV
;
A
#
# COMPACT_ATOMS: atom_id res chain seq x y z
N MET A 1 -2.53 15.17 10.83
CA MET A 1 -2.11 16.50 10.36
C MET A 1 -0.60 16.69 10.55
N HIS A 2 0.19 16.51 9.49
CA HIS A 2 1.57 17.01 9.42
C HIS A 2 1.61 18.31 8.61
N PRO A 3 2.51 19.26 8.92
CA PRO A 3 2.67 20.45 8.11
C PRO A 3 3.34 20.05 6.78
N VAL A 4 2.89 20.59 5.66
CA VAL A 4 3.36 20.24 4.30
C VAL A 4 4.64 21.03 3.94
N GLY A 5 5.68 20.95 4.78
CA GLY A 5 6.89 21.77 4.61
C GLY A 5 8.06 21.62 5.60
N PRO A 6 7.90 21.18 6.87
CA PRO A 6 9.01 20.98 7.79
C PRO A 6 9.81 19.71 7.49
N ALA A 7 9.29 18.80 6.65
CA ALA A 7 10.03 17.61 6.25
C ALA A 7 11.19 17.93 5.29
N LEU A 8 11.17 19.07 4.59
CA LEU A 8 12.09 19.33 3.46
C LEU A 8 12.56 20.78 3.25
N GLY A 9 12.40 21.70 4.21
CA GLY A 9 12.84 23.08 3.98
C GLY A 9 12.12 23.81 2.82
N GLY A 10 10.97 23.27 2.38
CA GLY A 10 10.07 23.94 1.44
C GLY A 10 9.30 25.06 2.13
N THR A 11 8.93 26.10 1.39
CA THR A 11 8.29 27.33 1.89
C THR A 11 6.82 27.12 2.25
N GLY A 12 6.46 26.15 3.10
CA GLY A 12 5.19 26.04 3.83
C GLY A 12 3.88 26.35 3.07
N GLN A 13 3.84 26.21 1.74
CA GLN A 13 2.83 26.88 0.91
C GLN A 13 1.48 26.15 0.92
N TYR A 14 1.42 24.93 1.46
CA TYR A 14 0.27 24.01 1.33
C TYR A 14 -0.40 23.62 2.65
N GLY A 15 -0.08 24.29 3.77
CA GLY A 15 -0.80 24.10 5.04
C GLY A 15 -0.52 22.75 5.73
N TYR A 16 -1.56 22.10 6.27
CA TYR A 16 -1.48 20.82 6.98
C TYR A 16 -2.26 19.74 6.22
N LYS A 17 -1.69 18.53 6.14
CA LYS A 17 -2.34 17.35 5.55
C LYS A 17 -2.48 16.25 6.59
N ASP A 18 -3.64 15.60 6.65
CA ASP A 18 -3.81 14.39 7.44
C ASP A 18 -3.07 13.22 6.83
N ASP A 19 -2.40 12.43 7.68
CA ASP A 19 -1.71 11.23 7.24
C ASP A 19 -2.71 10.21 6.72
N TYR A 20 -3.84 10.11 7.41
CA TYR A 20 -4.91 9.18 7.09
C TYR A 20 -5.91 9.83 6.14
N ILE A 21 -6.14 9.17 5.00
CA ILE A 21 -7.09 9.59 3.97
C ILE A 21 -8.16 8.51 3.88
N PRO A 22 -9.37 8.70 4.45
CA PRO A 22 -10.34 7.62 4.60
C PRO A 22 -10.78 6.95 3.29
N HIS A 23 -10.86 7.71 2.19
CA HIS A 23 -11.28 7.15 0.90
C HIS A 23 -10.17 6.38 0.18
N HIS A 24 -8.95 6.36 0.73
CA HIS A 24 -7.86 5.50 0.28
C HIS A 24 -7.80 4.16 1.03
N GLU A 25 -8.78 3.87 1.91
CA GLU A 25 -8.88 2.62 2.66
C GLU A 25 -10.00 1.74 2.10
N PRO A 26 -9.73 0.89 1.09
CA PRO A 26 -10.77 0.17 0.36
C PRO A 26 -11.51 -0.87 1.21
N PHE A 27 -10.86 -1.45 2.22
CA PHE A 27 -11.44 -2.52 3.03
C PHE A 27 -12.48 -2.00 4.03
N ASN A 28 -12.46 -0.70 4.35
CA ASN A 28 -13.49 -0.06 5.18
C ASN A 28 -14.83 0.16 4.45
N TYR A 29 -14.88 -0.03 3.13
CA TYR A 29 -16.14 0.05 2.37
C TYR A 29 -17.05 -1.17 2.56
N TYR A 30 -16.53 -2.27 3.11
CA TYR A 30 -17.29 -3.51 3.32
C TYR A 30 -17.31 -3.87 4.81
N ALA A 31 -18.52 -4.07 5.35
CA ALA A 31 -18.69 -4.34 6.79
C ALA A 31 -17.86 -5.54 7.29
N SER A 32 -17.69 -6.57 6.46
CA SER A 32 -16.92 -7.79 6.77
C SER A 32 -15.42 -7.55 6.95
N THR A 33 -14.85 -6.55 6.29
CA THR A 33 -13.41 -6.24 6.32
C THR A 33 -13.11 -4.91 6.99
N ALA A 34 -14.14 -4.21 7.46
CA ALA A 34 -13.98 -2.89 8.05
C ALA A 34 -13.46 -2.93 9.49
N ASN A 35 -12.71 -1.90 9.84
CA ASN A 35 -12.36 -1.48 11.20
C ASN A 35 -12.86 -0.04 11.41
N PRO A 36 -14.18 0.16 11.58
CA PRO A 36 -14.79 1.50 11.65
C PRO A 36 -14.41 2.27 12.92
N HIS A 37 -13.84 1.60 13.92
CA HIS A 37 -13.42 2.20 15.19
C HIS A 37 -11.91 2.47 15.24
N HIS A 38 -11.17 2.16 14.16
CA HIS A 38 -9.71 2.26 14.08
C HIS A 38 -9.02 1.65 15.30
N LEU A 39 -9.47 0.44 15.69
CA LEU A 39 -8.87 -0.30 16.78
C LEU A 39 -7.44 -0.68 16.40
N THR A 40 -6.51 -0.47 17.33
CA THR A 40 -5.07 -0.66 17.13
C THR A 40 -4.58 -1.90 17.88
N LEU A 41 -3.34 -2.30 17.60
CA LEU A 41 -2.65 -3.29 18.40
C LEU A 41 -2.48 -2.81 19.86
N PRO A 42 -2.39 -3.76 20.82
CA PRO A 42 -2.05 -3.45 22.20
C PRO A 42 -0.64 -2.86 22.30
N THR A 43 -0.52 -1.76 23.03
CA THR A 43 0.77 -1.09 23.25
C THR A 43 1.24 -1.13 24.69
N ASP A 44 2.55 -1.00 24.83
CA ASP A 44 3.20 -0.79 26.12
C ASP A 44 3.00 0.63 26.67
N GLY A 45 3.55 0.90 27.85
CA GLY A 45 3.50 2.21 28.50
C GLY A 45 4.29 3.33 27.80
N SER A 46 5.09 2.98 26.78
CA SER A 46 5.82 3.91 25.91
C SER A 46 5.11 4.16 24.57
N GLY A 47 4.01 3.45 24.32
CA GLY A 47 3.18 3.59 23.13
C GLY A 47 3.65 2.76 21.92
N ASN A 48 4.59 1.83 22.10
CA ASN A 48 5.01 0.89 21.05
C ASN A 48 4.13 -0.36 21.10
N ASP A 49 3.99 -1.04 19.96
CA ASP A 49 3.23 -2.27 19.87
C ASP A 49 3.93 -3.37 20.67
N THR A 50 3.14 -4.09 21.45
CA THR A 50 3.65 -5.23 22.21
C THR A 50 4.06 -6.34 21.25
N MET A 51 5.06 -7.16 21.63
CA MET A 51 5.46 -8.32 20.82
C MET A 51 4.30 -9.27 20.52
N ALA A 52 3.40 -9.44 21.50
CA ALA A 52 2.17 -10.23 21.31
C ALA A 52 1.21 -9.57 20.30
N GLY A 53 1.13 -8.24 20.26
CA GLY A 53 0.36 -7.50 19.25
C GLY A 53 0.96 -7.63 17.86
N LEU A 54 2.28 -7.48 17.73
CA LEU A 54 2.98 -7.67 16.45
C LEU A 54 2.78 -9.08 15.89
N GLN A 55 2.77 -10.11 16.75
CA GLN A 55 2.47 -11.50 16.36
C GLN A 55 1.04 -11.74 15.86
N GLN A 56 0.11 -10.81 16.13
CA GLN A 56 -1.27 -10.89 15.66
C GLN A 56 -1.50 -10.20 14.31
N ILE A 57 -0.52 -9.47 13.78
CA ILE A 57 -0.64 -8.83 12.46
C ILE A 57 -0.85 -9.93 11.40
N GLY A 58 -1.86 -9.73 10.55
CA GLY A 58 -2.23 -10.70 9.50
C GLY A 58 -3.10 -11.86 10.00
N THR A 59 -3.55 -11.86 11.25
CA THR A 59 -4.46 -12.90 11.78
C THR A 59 -5.88 -12.38 11.97
N ASP A 60 -6.88 -13.21 11.65
CA ASP A 60 -8.29 -12.87 11.84
C ASP A 60 -8.63 -12.84 13.33
N THR A 61 -9.13 -11.69 13.75
CA THR A 61 -9.52 -11.42 15.13
C THR A 61 -11.00 -11.02 15.21
N GLN A 62 -11.71 -10.90 14.07
CA GLN A 62 -13.05 -10.36 14.03
C GLN A 62 -14.11 -11.39 14.44
N SER A 63 -14.84 -11.08 15.50
CA SER A 63 -15.97 -11.91 15.96
C SER A 63 -17.30 -11.52 15.29
N TYR A 64 -18.23 -12.48 15.19
CA TYR A 64 -19.54 -12.29 14.56
C TYR A 64 -20.67 -12.71 15.51
N VAL A 65 -21.76 -11.93 15.55
CA VAL A 65 -23.02 -12.29 16.24
C VAL A 65 -24.15 -12.20 15.23
N SER A 66 -24.86 -13.32 15.03
CA SER A 66 -25.97 -13.42 14.05
C SER A 66 -25.58 -12.97 12.62
N GLY A 67 -24.35 -13.25 12.20
CA GLY A 67 -23.81 -12.86 10.88
C GLY A 67 -23.30 -11.42 10.80
N SER A 68 -23.44 -10.62 11.87
CA SER A 68 -22.94 -9.25 11.91
C SER A 68 -21.56 -9.16 12.57
N PRO A 69 -20.57 -8.52 11.92
CA PRO A 69 -19.26 -8.29 12.52
C PRO A 69 -19.41 -7.37 13.75
N GLN A 70 -18.65 -7.68 14.80
CA GLN A 70 -18.67 -6.93 16.06
C GLN A 70 -17.74 -5.71 16.09
N TRP A 71 -16.85 -5.56 15.09
CA TRP A 71 -15.87 -4.48 14.97
C TRP A 71 -15.05 -4.23 16.24
N ASN A 72 -14.72 -5.30 16.96
CA ASN A 72 -14.08 -5.28 18.26
C ASN A 72 -12.58 -5.59 18.19
N THR A 73 -12.01 -5.61 16.99
CA THR A 73 -10.59 -5.89 16.71
C THR A 73 -10.10 -5.05 15.53
N PRO A 74 -8.77 -4.98 15.28
CA PRO A 74 -8.23 -4.28 14.12
C PRO A 74 -8.69 -4.84 12.76
N ASN A 75 -9.14 -6.10 12.72
CA ASN A 75 -9.71 -6.75 11.53
C ASN A 75 -8.84 -6.58 10.26
N HIS A 76 -7.55 -6.93 10.37
CA HIS A 76 -6.55 -6.79 9.29
C HIS A 76 -6.14 -5.35 8.92
N GLN A 77 -6.61 -4.33 9.65
CA GLN A 77 -6.35 -2.91 9.37
C GLN A 77 -5.37 -2.33 10.41
N TYR A 78 -4.14 -2.06 10.00
CA TYR A 78 -3.03 -1.66 10.87
C TYR A 78 -2.44 -0.31 10.42
N ASP A 79 -1.76 0.44 11.31
CA ASP A 79 -1.04 1.65 10.90
C ASP A 79 0.35 1.28 10.32
N MET A 80 0.94 2.16 9.49
CA MET A 80 2.32 2.04 8.99
C MET A 80 3.32 1.89 10.14
N SER A 81 3.08 2.56 11.28
CA SER A 81 3.93 2.37 12.46
C SER A 81 3.95 0.93 12.96
N ASP A 82 2.85 0.21 12.81
CA ASP A 82 2.70 -1.17 13.29
C ASP A 82 3.50 -2.11 12.38
N PHE A 83 3.46 -1.87 11.06
CA PHE A 83 4.28 -2.60 10.08
C PHE A 83 5.76 -2.27 10.19
N ASP A 84 6.13 -1.00 10.37
CA ASP A 84 7.53 -0.63 10.55
C ASP A 84 8.12 -1.33 11.79
N GLN A 85 7.34 -1.43 12.87
CA GLN A 85 7.73 -2.16 14.09
C GLN A 85 7.79 -3.67 13.87
N LEU A 86 6.87 -4.25 13.08
CA LEU A 86 6.91 -5.67 12.68
C LEU A 86 8.18 -5.98 11.87
N VAL A 87 8.47 -5.19 10.84
CA VAL A 87 9.65 -5.35 9.98
C VAL A 87 10.92 -5.17 10.80
N ALA A 88 10.98 -4.20 11.71
CA ALA A 88 12.09 -4.04 12.65
C ALA A 88 12.30 -5.27 13.54
N ALA A 89 11.23 -5.80 14.14
CA ALA A 89 11.30 -7.00 14.97
C ALA A 89 11.78 -8.23 14.18
N ILE A 90 11.39 -8.36 12.91
CA ILE A 90 11.85 -9.45 12.03
C ILE A 90 13.33 -9.24 11.65
N ALA A 91 13.72 -8.03 11.24
CA ALA A 91 15.08 -7.72 10.84
C ALA A 91 16.09 -7.93 11.98
N HIS A 92 15.69 -7.65 13.22
CA HIS A 92 16.53 -7.82 14.40
C HIS A 92 16.46 -9.24 15.01
N GLY A 93 15.63 -10.13 14.45
CA GLY A 93 15.53 -11.53 14.87
C GLY A 93 14.64 -11.78 16.09
N SER A 94 13.91 -10.77 16.56
CA SER A 94 12.90 -10.91 17.64
C SER A 94 11.65 -11.66 17.17
N LEU A 95 11.32 -11.56 15.88
CA LEU A 95 10.27 -12.34 15.22
C LEU A 95 10.83 -13.14 14.03
N PRO A 96 10.26 -14.31 13.73
CA PRO A 96 10.67 -15.09 12.56
C PRO A 96 10.20 -14.41 11.26
N ALA A 97 10.85 -14.74 10.15
CA ALA A 97 10.42 -14.29 8.81
C ALA A 97 8.94 -14.58 8.52
N SER A 98 8.42 -15.70 9.04
CA SER A 98 7.02 -16.11 8.90
C SER A 98 6.02 -15.23 9.65
N ALA A 99 6.48 -14.23 10.42
CA ALA A 99 5.61 -13.24 11.03
C ALA A 99 5.18 -12.14 10.04
N LEU A 100 5.88 -12.00 8.90
CA LEU A 100 5.43 -11.10 7.84
C LEU A 100 4.17 -11.69 7.18
N PRO A 101 3.08 -10.92 7.01
CA PRO A 101 1.85 -11.43 6.37
C PRO A 101 2.10 -11.90 4.94
N ALA A 102 1.25 -12.83 4.48
CA ALA A 102 1.32 -13.36 3.13
C ALA A 102 1.06 -12.26 2.08
N VAL A 103 0.08 -11.39 2.35
CA VAL A 103 -0.23 -10.22 1.53
C VAL A 103 -0.26 -8.98 2.42
N SER A 104 0.46 -7.94 2.04
CA SER A 104 0.45 -6.63 2.72
C SER A 104 0.25 -5.51 1.71
N PHE A 105 -0.79 -4.70 1.91
CA PHE A 105 -1.06 -3.49 1.16
C PHE A 105 -0.57 -2.28 1.96
N LEU A 106 0.47 -1.62 1.49
CA LEU A 106 1.02 -0.42 2.13
C LEU A 106 0.47 0.83 1.48
N LYS A 107 -0.14 1.73 2.26
CA LYS A 107 -0.46 3.09 1.82
C LYS A 107 0.37 4.08 2.62
N ALA A 108 1.12 4.91 1.91
CA ALA A 108 1.93 5.95 2.51
C ALA A 108 1.07 6.95 3.30
N PRO A 109 1.61 7.60 4.36
CA PRO A 109 0.95 8.76 4.94
C PRO A 109 0.78 9.83 3.87
N GLY A 110 -0.33 10.57 3.90
CA GLY A 110 -0.69 11.51 2.83
C GLY A 110 0.43 12.45 2.37
N ILE A 111 1.33 12.90 3.26
CA ILE A 111 2.47 13.75 2.86
C ILE A 111 3.50 13.03 1.95
N ARG A 112 3.47 11.70 1.83
CA ARG A 112 4.43 10.86 1.09
C ARG A 112 3.76 9.92 0.07
N ASP A 113 2.48 10.13 -0.24
CA ASP A 113 1.75 9.25 -1.16
C ASP A 113 1.89 9.61 -2.64
N GLY A 114 2.72 10.61 -2.97
CA GLY A 114 2.96 11.07 -4.34
C GLY A 114 1.88 11.97 -4.91
N HIS A 115 0.75 12.15 -4.22
CA HIS A 115 -0.35 12.96 -4.71
C HIS A 115 0.05 14.44 -4.78
N ALA A 116 -0.29 15.08 -5.90
CA ALA A 116 -0.02 16.49 -6.12
C ALA A 116 -0.68 17.38 -5.05
N ALA A 117 -0.20 18.61 -4.92
CA ALA A 117 -0.60 19.62 -3.94
C ALA A 117 -0.15 19.38 -2.48
N TYR A 118 -0.05 18.14 -1.99
CA TYR A 118 0.35 17.89 -0.60
C TYR A 118 1.45 16.84 -0.40
N SER A 119 1.82 16.11 -1.46
CA SER A 119 3.03 15.31 -1.55
C SER A 119 3.85 15.75 -2.77
N ASN A 120 4.95 15.06 -3.03
CA ASN A 120 5.81 15.26 -4.19
C ASN A 120 6.72 14.03 -4.39
N PRO A 121 7.41 13.91 -5.53
CA PRO A 121 8.27 12.76 -5.81
C PRO A 121 9.41 12.53 -4.81
N ILE A 122 9.91 13.56 -4.12
CA ILE A 122 10.98 13.40 -3.13
C ILE A 122 10.44 12.80 -1.83
N ASP A 123 9.26 13.24 -1.38
CA ASP A 123 8.60 12.66 -0.21
C ASP A 123 8.15 11.22 -0.45
N GLU A 124 7.63 10.92 -1.65
CA GLU A 124 7.28 9.57 -2.09
C GLU A 124 8.51 8.65 -2.18
N GLN A 125 9.59 9.12 -2.82
CA GLN A 125 10.85 8.38 -2.89
C GLN A 125 11.36 8.00 -1.49
N GLN A 126 11.26 8.92 -0.53
CA GLN A 126 11.67 8.62 0.84
C GLN A 126 10.85 7.51 1.47
N PHE A 127 9.55 7.43 1.20
CA PHE A 127 8.72 6.33 1.67
C PHE A 127 9.14 5.03 0.99
N ILE A 128 9.09 4.98 -0.35
CA ILE A 128 9.39 3.78 -1.14
C ILE A 128 10.78 3.22 -0.79
N ALA A 129 11.81 4.05 -0.77
CA ALA A 129 13.19 3.62 -0.48
C ALA A 129 13.33 3.11 0.96
N ARG A 130 12.64 3.70 1.94
CA ARG A 130 12.71 3.24 3.34
C ARG A 130 12.06 1.87 3.49
N GLU A 131 10.88 1.68 2.94
CA GLU A 131 10.14 0.41 3.07
C GLU A 131 10.87 -0.74 2.36
N ILE A 132 11.37 -0.51 1.14
CA ILE A 132 12.12 -1.53 0.39
C ILE A 132 13.43 -1.86 1.12
N ASN A 133 14.21 -0.85 1.51
CA ASN A 133 15.46 -1.09 2.25
C ASN A 133 15.22 -1.87 3.55
N ALA A 134 14.12 -1.59 4.25
CA ALA A 134 13.79 -2.29 5.49
C ALA A 134 13.43 -3.76 5.22
N LEU A 135 12.61 -4.02 4.21
CA LEU A 135 12.25 -5.38 3.79
C LEU A 135 13.46 -6.18 3.31
N GLU A 136 14.36 -5.58 2.52
CA GLU A 136 15.60 -6.21 2.04
C GLU A 136 16.55 -6.62 3.17
N GLN A 137 16.44 -6.00 4.35
CA GLN A 137 17.20 -6.35 5.55
C GLN A 137 16.58 -7.50 6.35
N THR A 138 15.39 -7.99 5.98
CA THR A 138 14.74 -9.11 6.68
C THR A 138 15.13 -10.46 6.07
N PRO A 139 15.14 -11.54 6.87
CA PRO A 139 15.24 -12.90 6.32
C PRO A 139 14.06 -13.27 5.39
N ALA A 140 12.91 -12.57 5.47
CA ALA A 140 11.75 -12.80 4.61
C ALA A 140 11.99 -12.37 3.15
N TRP A 141 12.93 -11.44 2.90
CA TRP A 141 13.20 -10.90 1.57
C TRP A 141 13.38 -11.97 0.49
N SER A 142 14.05 -13.08 0.85
CA SER A 142 14.31 -14.22 -0.04
C SER A 142 13.06 -14.86 -0.67
N SER A 143 11.88 -14.56 -0.14
CA SER A 143 10.56 -15.00 -0.62
C SER A 143 9.57 -13.84 -0.85
N THR A 144 10.04 -12.59 -0.87
CA THR A 144 9.18 -11.40 -0.98
C THR A 144 9.15 -10.86 -2.41
N ALA A 145 7.98 -10.37 -2.82
CA ALA A 145 7.82 -9.51 -3.98
C ALA A 145 7.11 -8.22 -3.54
N VAL A 146 7.72 -7.08 -3.82
CA VAL A 146 7.11 -5.76 -3.65
C VAL A 146 6.57 -5.31 -5.00
N VAL A 147 5.28 -5.03 -5.07
CA VAL A 147 4.63 -4.47 -6.26
C VAL A 147 4.31 -3.01 -5.98
N ILE A 148 4.86 -2.09 -6.77
CA ILE A 148 4.56 -0.66 -6.69
C ILE A 148 3.52 -0.35 -7.77
N GLY A 149 2.35 0.12 -7.35
CA GLY A 149 1.27 0.55 -8.24
C GLY A 149 0.66 1.85 -7.75
N TYR A 150 0.01 2.55 -8.67
CA TYR A 150 -0.69 3.81 -8.42
C TYR A 150 -2.21 3.59 -8.49
N ASP A 151 -2.98 4.39 -7.74
CA ASP A 151 -4.45 4.31 -7.66
C ASP A 151 -5.16 5.07 -8.78
N ASP A 152 -4.65 6.24 -9.16
CA ASP A 152 -5.09 6.95 -10.36
C ASP A 152 -3.94 7.71 -11.05
N SER A 153 -4.27 8.50 -12.08
CA SER A 153 -3.29 9.25 -12.87
C SER A 153 -3.27 10.74 -12.54
N ASP A 154 -4.06 11.18 -11.56
CA ASP A 154 -4.36 12.58 -11.20
C ASP A 154 -4.81 13.43 -12.42
N GLY A 155 -5.25 12.78 -13.50
CA GLY A 155 -5.59 13.41 -14.77
C GLY A 155 -4.41 13.90 -15.61
N TRP A 156 -3.17 13.53 -15.27
CA TRP A 156 -1.97 13.92 -16.02
C TRP A 156 -1.95 13.29 -17.40
N TYR A 157 -1.25 13.96 -18.32
CA TYR A 157 -1.11 13.51 -19.70
C TYR A 157 -0.34 12.19 -19.78
N ASP A 158 -0.96 11.19 -20.39
CA ASP A 158 -0.29 10.03 -20.97
C ASP A 158 -0.71 9.91 -22.44
N HIS A 159 0.23 9.49 -23.30
CA HIS A 159 0.00 9.42 -24.74
C HIS A 159 -0.77 8.18 -25.18
N ALA A 160 -0.83 7.14 -24.34
CA ALA A 160 -1.37 5.85 -24.73
C ALA A 160 -2.89 5.82 -24.58
N TYR A 161 -3.57 5.53 -25.68
CA TYR A 161 -4.96 5.13 -25.62
C TYR A 161 -5.04 3.66 -25.20
N SER A 162 -5.55 3.42 -23.99
CA SER A 162 -5.65 2.07 -23.41
C SER A 162 -6.74 1.20 -24.04
N GLY A 163 -7.63 1.77 -24.87
CA GLY A 163 -8.70 1.03 -25.53
C GLY A 163 -9.90 0.73 -24.63
N ILE A 164 -10.99 0.23 -25.23
CA ILE A 164 -12.22 -0.14 -24.50
C ILE A 164 -12.20 -1.64 -24.19
N HIS A 165 -11.67 -1.96 -23.01
CA HIS A 165 -11.59 -3.30 -22.43
C HIS A 165 -12.83 -3.68 -21.63
N ASN A 166 -13.57 -2.70 -21.10
CA ASN A 166 -14.92 -2.91 -20.56
C ASN A 166 -15.82 -1.78 -21.05
N THR A 167 -16.94 -2.15 -21.65
CA THR A 167 -17.94 -1.19 -22.14
C THR A 167 -18.86 -0.76 -20.99
N SER A 168 -19.54 0.38 -21.15
CA SER A 168 -20.56 0.83 -20.21
C SER A 168 -21.67 1.60 -20.94
N ASN A 169 -22.90 1.51 -20.43
CA ASN A 169 -24.03 2.35 -20.82
C ASN A 169 -24.76 2.91 -19.60
N THR A 170 -24.44 4.16 -19.24
CA THR A 170 -25.05 4.89 -18.11
C THR A 170 -26.30 5.69 -18.48
N SER A 171 -26.66 5.75 -19.78
CA SER A 171 -27.75 6.61 -20.28
C SER A 171 -29.12 6.40 -19.62
N GLY A 172 -29.41 5.18 -19.14
CA GLY A 172 -30.68 4.82 -18.49
C GLY A 172 -30.60 4.49 -17.01
N VAL A 173 -29.41 4.52 -16.39
CA VAL A 173 -29.20 4.03 -15.01
C VAL A 173 -28.60 5.06 -14.05
N ALA A 174 -28.08 6.18 -14.54
CA ALA A 174 -27.57 7.25 -13.68
C ALA A 174 -28.68 8.10 -13.04
N ASN A 175 -28.46 8.62 -11.82
CA ASN A 175 -29.36 9.58 -11.16
C ASN A 175 -28.59 10.79 -10.57
N PRO A 176 -28.81 12.04 -11.05
CA PRO A 176 -29.69 12.36 -12.16
C PRO A 176 -29.23 11.65 -13.44
N PRO A 177 -30.17 11.27 -14.33
CA PRO A 177 -29.84 10.77 -15.65
C PRO A 177 -28.86 11.73 -16.28
N GLY A 178 -27.66 11.24 -16.49
CA GLY A 178 -26.52 12.07 -16.78
C GLY A 178 -25.48 11.26 -17.52
N PRO A 179 -24.42 11.92 -18.00
CA PRO A 179 -23.54 11.29 -18.95
C PRO A 179 -22.19 10.96 -18.32
N GLN A 180 -22.18 9.95 -17.45
CA GLN A 180 -20.96 9.59 -16.71
C GLN A 180 -19.95 8.83 -17.60
N ASP A 181 -20.40 8.30 -18.75
CA ASP A 181 -19.54 7.69 -19.77
C ASP A 181 -19.70 8.42 -21.10
N PHE A 182 -18.65 9.06 -21.61
CA PHE A 182 -18.73 9.90 -22.82
C PHE A 182 -17.78 9.52 -23.94
N LEU A 183 -17.09 8.39 -23.83
CA LEU A 183 -16.00 8.07 -24.75
C LEU A 183 -16.48 7.92 -26.20
N THR A 184 -17.67 7.35 -26.40
CA THR A 184 -18.24 7.13 -27.74
C THR A 184 -19.61 7.80 -27.96
N GLY A 185 -20.16 8.44 -26.93
CA GLY A 185 -21.45 9.14 -27.01
C GLY A 185 -22.01 9.43 -25.61
N THR A 186 -23.12 10.16 -25.53
CA THR A 186 -23.75 10.52 -24.25
C THR A 186 -24.16 9.29 -23.45
N GLY A 187 -23.51 9.06 -22.30
CA GLY A 187 -23.77 7.90 -21.45
C GLY A 187 -23.30 6.57 -22.07
N LEU A 188 -22.44 6.60 -23.10
CA LEU A 188 -21.94 5.44 -23.83
C LEU A 188 -20.41 5.39 -23.83
N CYS A 189 -19.90 4.22 -23.46
CA CYS A 189 -18.51 3.82 -23.66
C CYS A 189 -18.46 2.47 -24.36
N GLY A 190 -18.14 2.51 -25.65
CA GLY A 190 -18.06 1.34 -26.52
C GLY A 190 -19.43 0.81 -26.96
N ASP A 191 -19.40 -0.34 -27.62
CA ASP A 191 -20.59 -1.03 -28.12
C ASP A 191 -21.01 -2.15 -27.15
N THR A 192 -21.98 -1.84 -26.28
CA THR A 192 -22.52 -2.79 -25.29
C THR A 192 -23.31 -3.94 -25.91
N THR A 193 -23.68 -3.85 -27.20
CA THR A 193 -24.33 -4.95 -27.93
C THR A 193 -23.32 -5.98 -28.41
N ALA A 194 -22.14 -5.53 -28.85
CA ALA A 194 -21.04 -6.39 -29.27
C ALA A 194 -20.30 -7.02 -28.08
N LYS A 195 -20.14 -6.25 -26.99
CA LYS A 195 -19.49 -6.70 -25.76
C LYS A 195 -20.27 -6.16 -24.56
N PRO A 196 -21.05 -6.98 -23.85
CA PRO A 196 -21.75 -6.52 -22.65
C PRO A 196 -20.79 -6.05 -21.55
N PRO A 197 -21.18 -5.08 -20.70
CA PRO A 197 -20.40 -4.71 -19.52
C PRO A 197 -20.15 -5.94 -18.63
N LEU A 198 -18.93 -6.02 -18.08
CA LEU A 198 -18.57 -7.07 -17.14
C LEU A 198 -19.53 -7.07 -15.95
N ALA A 199 -20.06 -8.24 -15.62
CA ALA A 199 -21.10 -8.43 -14.60
C ALA A 199 -22.39 -7.64 -14.82
N VAL A 200 -22.63 -7.11 -16.04
CA VAL A 200 -23.78 -6.24 -16.34
C VAL A 200 -23.72 -4.90 -15.57
N GLU A 201 -22.56 -4.55 -15.01
CA GLU A 201 -22.37 -3.34 -14.22
C GLU A 201 -21.95 -2.15 -15.09
N ASN A 202 -22.71 -1.06 -15.03
CA ASN A 202 -22.42 0.19 -15.73
C ASN A 202 -21.56 1.14 -14.86
N GLY A 203 -21.00 2.18 -15.46
CA GLY A 203 -20.08 3.13 -14.82
C GLY A 203 -18.66 2.58 -14.65
N ARG A 204 -18.33 1.46 -15.30
CA ARG A 204 -17.03 0.79 -15.25
C ARG A 204 -16.32 0.79 -16.61
N CYS A 205 -16.52 1.84 -17.41
CA CYS A 205 -15.81 2.02 -18.67
C CYS A 205 -14.30 1.95 -18.40
N GLY A 206 -13.59 1.13 -19.18
CA GLY A 206 -12.17 0.94 -18.94
C GLY A 206 -11.43 0.35 -20.14
N TYR A 207 -10.10 0.39 -20.14
CA TYR A 207 -9.29 0.85 -19.01
C TYR A 207 -9.17 2.38 -18.92
N GLY A 208 -8.76 2.88 -17.75
CA GLY A 208 -8.42 4.29 -17.56
C GLY A 208 -7.07 4.66 -18.20
N PRO A 209 -6.52 5.84 -17.86
CA PRO A 209 -5.16 6.22 -18.22
C PRO A 209 -4.12 5.20 -17.73
N ARG A 210 -3.02 5.05 -18.49
CA ARG A 210 -1.92 4.16 -18.11
C ARG A 210 -1.20 4.68 -16.87
N GLN A 211 -0.77 3.75 -16.01
CA GLN A 211 -0.05 4.05 -14.77
C GLN A 211 1.28 3.27 -14.69
N PRO A 212 2.25 3.73 -13.89
CA PRO A 212 3.43 2.92 -13.56
C PRO A 212 3.05 1.66 -12.78
N LEU A 213 3.73 0.55 -13.08
CA LEU A 213 3.65 -0.70 -12.35
C LEU A 213 5.06 -1.31 -12.28
N LEU A 214 5.57 -1.53 -11.08
CA LEU A 214 6.90 -2.10 -10.85
C LEU A 214 6.80 -3.34 -9.98
N VAL A 215 7.72 -4.29 -10.21
CA VAL A 215 7.93 -5.47 -9.37
C VAL A 215 9.38 -5.48 -8.94
N ILE A 216 9.62 -5.56 -7.62
CA ILE A 216 10.94 -5.61 -7.01
C ILE A 216 10.99 -6.86 -6.14
N SER A 217 11.89 -7.78 -6.47
CA SER A 217 11.97 -9.10 -5.83
C SER A 217 13.29 -9.78 -6.17
N PRO A 218 13.78 -10.73 -5.33
CA PRO A 218 14.82 -11.68 -5.74
C PRO A 218 14.49 -12.41 -7.05
N TYR A 219 13.20 -12.59 -7.35
CA TYR A 219 12.68 -13.28 -8.52
C TYR A 219 12.31 -12.36 -9.67
N ALA A 220 12.41 -11.04 -9.54
CA ALA A 220 12.07 -10.12 -10.62
C ALA A 220 13.06 -10.26 -11.79
N LYS A 221 12.65 -10.04 -13.03
CA LYS A 221 13.60 -9.90 -14.13
C LYS A 221 14.33 -8.56 -13.98
N ALA A 222 15.65 -8.59 -13.87
CA ALA A 222 16.47 -7.39 -13.70
C ALA A 222 16.52 -6.54 -14.98
N ASN A 223 16.33 -5.23 -14.84
CA ASN A 223 16.35 -4.26 -15.95
C ASN A 223 15.46 -4.67 -17.13
N TYR A 224 14.24 -5.11 -16.81
CA TYR A 224 13.29 -5.66 -17.77
C TYR A 224 12.01 -4.83 -17.79
N VAL A 225 11.48 -4.59 -18.99
CA VAL A 225 10.18 -3.94 -19.20
C VAL A 225 9.23 -4.97 -19.79
N ASP A 226 8.17 -5.31 -19.05
CA ASP A 226 7.09 -6.13 -19.57
C ASP A 226 6.10 -5.26 -20.37
N HIS A 227 5.60 -5.83 -21.47
CA HIS A 227 4.61 -5.19 -22.34
C HIS A 227 3.26 -5.92 -22.34
N THR A 228 3.11 -6.92 -21.45
CA THR A 228 1.82 -7.56 -21.20
C THR A 228 0.81 -6.50 -20.77
N LEU A 229 -0.38 -6.50 -21.38
CA LEU A 229 -1.45 -5.61 -20.98
C LEU A 229 -1.96 -6.01 -19.59
N THR A 230 -1.78 -5.12 -18.62
CA THR A 230 -2.22 -5.29 -17.23
C THR A 230 -3.11 -4.13 -16.80
N ASP A 231 -3.88 -4.36 -15.75
CA ASP A 231 -4.61 -3.32 -15.03
C ASP A 231 -4.40 -3.50 -13.52
N GLN A 232 -5.00 -2.63 -12.70
CA GLN A 232 -4.83 -2.70 -11.24
C GLN A 232 -5.23 -4.07 -10.65
N SER A 233 -6.25 -4.73 -11.23
CA SER A 233 -6.68 -6.05 -10.79
C SER A 233 -5.73 -7.18 -11.21
N SER A 234 -4.69 -6.91 -12.01
CA SER A 234 -3.60 -7.86 -12.26
C SER A 234 -2.81 -8.20 -10.99
N ILE A 235 -2.74 -7.27 -10.02
CA ILE A 235 -2.15 -7.52 -8.69
C ILE A 235 -3.01 -8.52 -7.92
N LEU A 236 -4.33 -8.31 -7.91
CA LEU A 236 -5.28 -9.23 -7.28
C LEU A 236 -5.22 -10.61 -7.92
N LYS A 237 -5.23 -10.68 -9.26
CA LYS A 237 -5.09 -11.93 -10.02
C LYS A 237 -3.82 -12.70 -9.63
N PHE A 238 -2.70 -12.01 -9.45
CA PHE A 238 -1.44 -12.62 -9.03
C PHE A 238 -1.53 -13.22 -7.63
N VAL A 239 -2.13 -12.50 -6.67
CA VAL A 239 -2.40 -13.02 -5.33
C VAL A 239 -3.29 -14.26 -5.39
N GLU A 240 -4.40 -14.19 -6.12
CA GLU A 240 -5.30 -15.32 -6.24
C GLU A 240 -4.62 -16.55 -6.86
N ASP A 241 -3.82 -16.36 -7.90
CA ASP A 241 -3.11 -17.46 -8.54
C ASP A 241 -2.00 -18.04 -7.66
N ASN A 242 -1.28 -17.22 -6.90
CA ASN A 242 -0.19 -17.66 -6.02
C ASN A 242 -0.70 -18.44 -4.79
N TRP A 243 -1.84 -18.03 -4.23
CA TRP A 243 -2.46 -18.68 -3.07
C TRP A 243 -3.61 -19.63 -3.42
N THR A 244 -3.80 -19.95 -4.70
CA THR A 244 -4.87 -20.85 -5.20
C THR A 244 -6.27 -20.42 -4.72
N LEU A 245 -6.52 -19.12 -4.77
CA LEU A 245 -7.83 -18.53 -4.46
C LEU A 245 -8.70 -18.48 -5.73
N GLY A 246 -10.01 -18.37 -5.55
CA GLY A 246 -10.94 -18.14 -6.66
C GLY A 246 -10.98 -16.67 -7.06
N ARG A 247 -11.44 -16.40 -8.29
CA ARG A 247 -11.78 -15.04 -8.74
C ARG A 247 -12.98 -14.48 -8.00
N ILE A 248 -13.02 -13.17 -7.79
CA ILE A 248 -14.19 -12.51 -7.23
C ILE A 248 -15.26 -12.35 -8.31
N ALA A 249 -16.50 -12.77 -8.00
CA ALA A 249 -17.60 -12.69 -8.95
C ALA A 249 -17.83 -11.23 -9.42
N GLY A 250 -17.73 -11.01 -10.73
CA GLY A 250 -17.91 -9.70 -11.35
C GLY A 250 -16.75 -8.71 -11.21
N SER A 251 -15.62 -9.16 -10.69
CA SER A 251 -14.38 -8.40 -10.63
C SER A 251 -13.61 -8.46 -11.96
N PHE A 252 -12.74 -7.46 -12.19
CA PHE A 252 -11.89 -7.40 -13.37
C PHE A 252 -10.73 -8.42 -13.33
N ASP A 253 -10.46 -9.04 -12.17
CA ASP A 253 -9.48 -10.13 -12.04
C ASP A 253 -9.72 -11.30 -13.03
N ALA A 254 -10.97 -11.50 -13.44
CA ALA A 254 -11.39 -12.50 -14.41
C ALA A 254 -10.91 -12.20 -15.83
N ILE A 255 -10.63 -10.93 -16.15
CA ILE A 255 -10.17 -10.47 -17.47
C ILE A 255 -8.77 -9.82 -17.44
N ALA A 256 -8.18 -9.66 -16.25
CA ALA A 256 -6.88 -9.04 -16.07
C ALA A 256 -5.74 -9.86 -16.68
N GLY A 257 -4.75 -9.19 -17.25
CA GLY A 257 -3.50 -9.82 -17.67
C GLY A 257 -2.65 -10.27 -16.47
N PRO A 258 -1.83 -11.32 -16.60
CA PRO A 258 -0.92 -11.74 -15.55
C PRO A 258 0.33 -10.83 -15.45
N ILE A 259 0.91 -10.71 -14.25
CA ILE A 259 2.23 -10.06 -14.05
C ILE A 259 3.39 -11.08 -13.99
N ASN A 260 3.12 -12.37 -14.18
CA ASN A 260 4.12 -13.44 -14.06
C ASN A 260 5.32 -13.25 -15.00
N SER A 261 5.13 -12.59 -16.15
CA SER A 261 6.19 -12.27 -17.11
C SER A 261 7.24 -11.29 -16.56
N MET A 262 6.95 -10.59 -15.47
CA MET A 262 7.90 -9.73 -14.75
C MET A 262 8.86 -10.52 -13.85
N PHE A 263 8.62 -11.83 -13.66
CA PHE A 263 9.43 -12.71 -12.82
C PHE A 263 10.24 -13.74 -13.63
N ASP A 264 11.38 -14.16 -13.08
CA ASP A 264 12.13 -15.35 -13.48
C ASP A 264 12.26 -16.32 -12.28
N PHE A 265 11.39 -17.34 -12.27
CA PHE A 265 11.40 -18.39 -11.26
C PHE A 265 12.35 -19.56 -11.60
N THR A 266 12.98 -19.57 -12.78
CA THR A 266 13.79 -20.72 -13.24
C THR A 266 15.10 -20.86 -12.48
N ASN A 267 15.64 -19.74 -11.98
CA ASN A 267 16.92 -19.67 -11.28
C ASN A 267 16.77 -19.53 -9.75
N GLY A 268 15.56 -19.73 -9.20
CA GLY A 268 15.34 -19.74 -7.75
C GLY A 268 15.46 -18.38 -7.05
N GLY A 269 15.43 -17.27 -7.80
CA GLY A 269 15.50 -15.91 -7.26
C GLY A 269 16.92 -15.54 -6.82
N SER A 270 17.63 -14.77 -7.65
CA SER A 270 19.05 -14.47 -7.42
C SER A 270 19.40 -12.99 -7.49
N ASN A 271 18.41 -12.10 -7.58
CA ASN A 271 18.73 -10.67 -7.62
C ASN A 271 19.36 -10.24 -6.30
N PRO A 272 20.48 -9.50 -6.35
CA PRO A 272 21.09 -8.95 -5.14
C PRO A 272 20.16 -7.90 -4.53
N VAL A 273 20.22 -7.79 -3.20
CA VAL A 273 19.68 -6.64 -2.48
C VAL A 273 20.31 -5.35 -3.02
N THR A 274 19.51 -4.31 -3.20
CA THR A 274 19.94 -3.02 -3.74
C THR A 274 19.39 -1.89 -2.87
N PHE A 275 20.21 -1.45 -1.92
CA PHE A 275 19.82 -0.35 -1.05
C PHE A 275 19.86 1.00 -1.79
N ILE A 276 18.83 1.80 -1.54
CA ILE A 276 18.67 3.14 -2.12
C ILE A 276 18.74 4.19 -1.02
N ASP A 277 19.53 5.25 -1.20
CA ASP A 277 19.52 6.39 -0.27
C ASP A 277 18.16 7.12 -0.39
N PRO A 278 17.33 7.16 0.67
CA PRO A 278 16.01 7.76 0.60
C PRO A 278 16.04 9.25 0.24
N ALA A 279 17.13 9.96 0.55
CA ALA A 279 17.25 11.39 0.28
C ALA A 279 17.56 11.70 -1.19
N THR A 280 18.31 10.82 -1.87
CA THR A 280 18.84 11.09 -3.22
C THR A 280 18.27 10.17 -4.30
N GLY A 281 17.79 8.99 -3.94
CA GLY A 281 17.35 7.96 -4.89
C GLY A 281 18.51 7.16 -5.50
N GLU A 282 19.74 7.43 -5.06
CA GLU A 282 20.95 6.78 -5.57
C GLU A 282 21.21 5.45 -4.85
N VAL A 283 21.87 4.52 -5.55
CA VAL A 283 22.33 3.26 -4.94
C VAL A 283 23.36 3.55 -3.85
N THR A 284 23.21 2.87 -2.71
CA THR A 284 24.14 2.97 -1.57
C THR A 284 24.56 1.59 -1.08
N THR A 285 25.78 1.51 -0.54
CA THR A 285 26.27 0.30 0.15
C THR A 285 25.88 0.28 1.63
N THR A 286 25.41 1.40 2.16
CA THR A 286 25.02 1.55 3.56
C THR A 286 23.50 1.63 3.60
N PRO A 287 22.80 0.57 4.02
CA PRO A 287 21.34 0.64 4.15
C PRO A 287 20.96 1.72 5.15
N THR A 288 19.80 2.33 4.92
CA THR A 288 19.17 3.10 5.99
C THR A 288 18.89 2.13 7.14
N PRO A 289 19.30 2.42 8.38
CA PRO A 289 18.98 1.57 9.51
C PRO A 289 17.47 1.32 9.55
N VAL A 290 17.08 0.05 9.66
CA VAL A 290 15.70 -0.28 10.04
C VAL A 290 15.39 0.46 11.34
N LEU A 291 14.13 0.90 11.52
CA LEU A 291 13.76 1.60 12.75
C LEU A 291 14.30 0.83 13.96
N PRO A 292 14.94 1.50 14.93
CA PRO A 292 15.41 0.82 16.12
C PRO A 292 14.22 0.10 16.76
N GLU A 293 14.42 -1.16 17.17
CA GLU A 293 13.48 -1.78 18.10
C GLU A 293 13.33 -0.80 19.27
N ALA A 294 12.09 -0.42 19.56
CA ALA A 294 11.85 0.48 20.68
C ALA A 294 12.54 -0.09 21.93
N PRO A 295 13.39 0.71 22.62
CA PRO A 295 14.32 0.13 23.57
C PRO A 295 13.58 -0.36 24.80
N TRP A 296 13.83 -1.60 25.19
CA TRP A 296 13.68 -2.00 26.59
C TRP A 296 15.06 -2.12 27.23
N THR A 297 15.50 -0.99 27.78
CA THR A 297 16.54 -0.83 28.81
C THR A 297 17.92 -1.45 28.53
N ALA A 298 18.84 -0.66 27.95
CA ALA A 298 20.19 -0.40 28.49
C ALA A 298 21.10 0.26 27.43
N LEU A 299 20.98 1.57 27.26
CA LEU A 299 22.12 2.40 26.86
C LEU A 299 22.12 3.64 27.74
N LEU A 300 22.75 3.50 28.92
CA LEU A 300 23.40 4.64 29.55
C LEU A 300 24.75 4.82 28.84
N PRO A 301 25.01 5.95 28.16
CA PRO A 301 26.30 6.59 28.30
C PRO A 301 26.21 7.52 29.51
N LEU A 302 27.10 7.28 30.49
CA LEU A 302 27.41 8.29 31.49
C LEU A 302 27.81 9.60 30.79
N SER A 303 27.47 10.71 31.46
CA SER A 303 27.96 12.08 31.29
C SER A 303 27.36 12.95 30.16
N ALA A 304 26.37 13.76 30.54
CA ALA A 304 26.50 15.22 30.51
C ALA A 304 25.38 15.85 31.35
N ALA A 305 25.77 16.47 32.47
CA ALA A 305 24.91 17.34 33.23
C ALA A 305 24.73 18.67 32.48
N ALA A 306 23.48 19.09 32.22
CA ALA A 306 23.02 20.47 32.35
C ALA A 306 21.55 20.64 31.90
N LEU A 307 20.71 20.98 32.89
CA LEU A 307 19.64 22.00 32.86
C LEU A 307 18.59 21.99 31.74
N GLY A 308 17.36 21.68 32.14
CA GLY A 308 16.20 22.54 31.84
C GLY A 308 15.17 21.99 30.85
N GLY A 309 13.96 21.73 31.36
CA GLY A 309 12.72 21.72 30.56
C GLY A 309 12.30 20.36 30.01
N ALA A 310 11.63 19.55 30.83
CA ALA A 310 10.84 18.42 30.32
C ALA A 310 9.55 18.97 29.67
N LEU A 311 9.55 19.08 28.34
CA LEU A 311 8.34 19.08 27.54
C LEU A 311 8.25 17.70 26.89
N VAL A 312 7.48 16.81 27.51
CA VAL A 312 7.04 15.56 26.86
C VAL A 312 5.96 15.95 25.86
N VAL A 313 6.38 16.26 24.62
CA VAL A 313 5.46 16.28 23.49
C VAL A 313 5.20 14.83 23.13
N GLY A 314 4.01 14.32 23.49
CA GLY A 314 3.54 13.03 23.01
C GLY A 314 3.58 13.01 21.48
N ARG A 315 4.35 12.09 20.90
CA ARG A 315 4.32 11.83 19.46
C ARG A 315 2.91 11.35 19.11
N ARG A 316 2.13 12.18 18.43
CA ARG A 316 0.94 11.70 17.73
C ARG A 316 1.38 10.66 16.70
N ARG A 317 0.75 9.48 16.70
CA ARG A 317 1.00 8.43 15.71
C ARG A 317 0.84 8.99 14.30
N ARG A 318 1.72 8.57 13.40
CA ARG A 318 1.56 8.78 11.97
C ARG A 318 0.56 7.73 11.50
N ARG A 319 -0.66 8.13 11.14
CA ARG A 319 -1.71 7.19 10.74
C ARG A 319 -1.72 7.05 9.24
N ALA A 320 -1.22 5.95 8.72
CA ALA A 320 -1.42 5.56 7.33
C ALA A 320 -1.71 4.08 7.37
N LEU A 321 -2.78 3.64 6.71
CA LEU A 321 -3.29 2.30 6.92
C LEU A 321 -2.61 1.27 6.01
N ILE A 322 -2.50 0.08 6.56
CA ILE A 322 -2.10 -1.15 5.91
C ILE A 322 -3.25 -2.12 6.06
N SER A 323 -3.61 -2.79 4.97
CA SER A 323 -4.38 -4.01 5.07
C SER A 323 -3.45 -5.19 4.86
N ALA A 324 -3.43 -6.14 5.79
CA ALA A 324 -2.60 -7.32 5.69
C ALA A 324 -3.43 -8.59 5.90
N VAL A 325 -3.44 -9.47 4.90
CA VAL A 325 -4.23 -10.71 4.85
C VAL A 325 -3.32 -11.93 4.78
#